data_AF-A0AAJ0CCY5-F1
#
_entry.id   AF-A0AAJ0CCY5-F1
#
_cell.length_a   1.000
_cell.length_b   1.000
_cell.length_c   1.000
_cell.angle_alpha   90.00
_cell.angle_beta   90.00
_cell.angle_gamma   90.00
#
_symmetry.space_group_name_H-M   'P 1'
#
loop_
_entity.id
_entity.type
_entity.pdbx_description
1 polymer ?
#
loop_
_entity_poly.entity_id
_entity_poly.type
_entity_poly.pdbx_seq_one_letter_code
_entity_poly.pdbx_strand_id
1 'polypeptide(L)'
;LGQPAGQLDLAAKAARKARFLAKARASHEARQQELRADFSVTLGSSRYYYNIQIVAINKPSAKGDAQSTLTEAATAKARKYSTLGEFFRPIIISARGLMEKSTAQTYKTLQKALDPVAAAWLDTLIGVTLAKNRASSAASIAKAKPSQQATWQATRATLRARSKPRN
;
A
#
# COMPACT_ATOMS: atom_id res chain seq x y z
N LEU A 1 32.02 -19.43 46.68
CA LEU A 1 31.77 -19.49 45.22
C LEU A 1 31.15 -18.15 44.79
N GLY A 2 31.96 -17.09 44.76
CA GLY A 2 31.49 -15.74 44.39
C GLY A 2 31.82 -15.47 42.93
N GLN A 3 30.81 -15.32 42.08
CA GLN A 3 31.03 -14.81 40.73
C GLN A 3 31.47 -13.34 40.83
N PRO A 4 32.55 -12.92 40.14
CA PRO A 4 33.04 -11.56 40.26
C PRO A 4 32.03 -10.59 39.64
N ALA A 5 31.64 -9.57 40.42
CA ALA A 5 30.62 -8.58 40.09
C ALA A 5 30.80 -7.88 38.72
N GLY A 6 32.02 -7.88 38.16
CA GLY A 6 32.30 -7.36 36.82
C GLY A 6 31.75 -8.20 35.65
N GLN A 7 31.45 -9.48 35.86
CA GLN A 7 30.98 -10.38 34.80
C GLN A 7 29.48 -10.16 34.49
N LEU A 8 28.70 -9.72 35.48
CA LEU A 8 27.29 -9.36 35.33
C LEU A 8 27.08 -8.04 34.57
N ASP A 9 27.96 -7.04 34.77
CA ASP A 9 27.90 -5.76 34.06
C ASP A 9 28.29 -5.92 32.57
N LEU A 10 29.28 -6.79 32.28
CA LEU A 10 29.68 -7.09 30.91
C LEU A 10 28.55 -7.81 30.14
N ALA A 11 27.87 -8.77 30.79
CA ALA A 11 26.71 -9.46 30.23
C ALA A 11 25.53 -8.50 30.00
N ALA A 12 25.26 -7.57 30.91
CA ALA A 12 24.22 -6.56 30.75
C ALA A 12 24.51 -5.58 29.60
N LYS A 13 25.77 -5.14 29.47
CA LYS A 13 26.24 -4.31 28.34
C LYS A 13 26.15 -5.06 27.00
N ALA A 14 26.54 -6.33 26.97
CA ALA A 14 26.43 -7.18 25.79
C ALA A 14 24.95 -7.37 25.38
N ALA A 15 24.06 -7.63 26.34
CA ALA A 15 22.63 -7.77 26.09
C ALA A 15 22.00 -6.47 25.55
N ARG A 16 22.41 -5.31 26.08
CA ARG A 16 21.94 -3.99 25.61
C ARG A 16 22.43 -3.69 24.19
N LYS A 17 23.68 -4.03 23.87
CA LYS A 17 24.25 -3.92 22.51
C LYS A 17 23.55 -4.86 21.53
N ALA A 18 23.29 -6.11 21.92
CA ALA A 18 22.57 -7.10 21.11
C ALA A 18 21.14 -6.64 20.79
N ARG A 19 20.41 -6.08 21.77
CA ARG A 19 19.07 -5.50 21.57
C ARG A 19 19.09 -4.29 20.62
N PHE A 20 20.10 -3.43 20.75
CA PHE A 20 20.26 -2.29 19.85
C PHE A 20 20.51 -2.74 18.40
N LEU A 21 21.41 -3.70 18.20
CA LEU A 21 21.70 -4.27 16.88
C LEU A 21 20.49 -5.01 16.29
N ALA A 22 19.74 -5.77 17.09
CA ALA A 22 18.52 -6.44 16.64
C ALA A 22 17.44 -5.43 16.21
N LYS A 23 17.27 -4.33 16.96
CA LYS A 23 16.34 -3.26 16.60
C LYS A 23 16.76 -2.51 15.34
N ALA A 24 18.06 -2.25 15.17
CA ALA A 24 18.61 -1.64 13.97
C ALA A 24 18.42 -2.55 12.75
N ARG A 25 18.65 -3.85 12.91
CA ARG A 25 18.41 -4.87 11.87
C ARG A 25 16.94 -4.98 11.50
N ALA A 26 16.03 -5.05 12.47
CA ALA A 26 14.59 -5.06 12.23
C ALA A 26 14.11 -3.78 11.52
N SER A 27 14.69 -2.63 11.87
CA SER A 27 14.38 -1.34 11.22
C SER A 27 14.91 -1.29 9.78
N HIS A 28 16.07 -1.89 9.53
CA HIS A 28 16.63 -2.05 8.18
C HIS A 28 15.81 -3.03 7.33
N GLU A 29 15.42 -4.17 7.90
CA GLU A 29 14.54 -5.16 7.25
C GLU A 29 13.15 -4.58 6.95
N ALA A 30 12.58 -3.79 7.87
CA ALA A 30 11.32 -3.08 7.63
C ALA A 30 11.44 -2.05 6.50
N ARG A 31 12.53 -1.28 6.45
CA ARG A 31 12.80 -0.34 5.33
C ARG A 31 13.00 -1.07 4.00
N GLN A 32 13.68 -2.22 4.00
CA GLN A 32 13.89 -3.05 2.82
C GLN A 32 12.57 -3.64 2.30
N GLN A 33 11.69 -4.11 3.20
CA GLN A 33 10.34 -4.55 2.84
C GLN A 33 9.49 -3.40 2.31
N GLU A 34 9.65 -2.19 2.86
CA GLU A 34 8.94 -1.00 2.42
C GLU A 34 9.38 -0.51 1.01
N LEU A 35 10.64 -0.77 0.63
CA LEU A 35 11.24 -0.39 -0.65
C LEU A 35 11.23 -1.52 -1.69
N ARG A 36 10.45 -2.57 -1.47
CA ARG A 36 10.34 -3.68 -2.41
C ARG A 36 9.51 -3.28 -3.65
N ALA A 37 10.09 -3.46 -4.83
CA ALA A 37 9.37 -3.40 -6.11
C ALA A 37 8.51 -4.67 -6.28
N ASP A 38 7.38 -4.57 -6.98
CA ASP A 38 6.50 -5.73 -7.19
C ASP A 38 7.09 -6.71 -8.18
N PHE A 39 7.77 -6.18 -9.21
CA PHE A 39 8.54 -6.97 -10.16
C PHE A 39 9.67 -6.13 -10.76
N SER A 40 10.61 -6.81 -11.41
CA SER A 40 11.69 -6.19 -12.17
C SER A 40 11.79 -6.81 -13.54
N VAL A 41 12.10 -6.01 -14.55
CA VAL A 41 12.35 -6.49 -15.91
C VAL A 41 13.79 -6.14 -16.27
N THR A 42 14.52 -7.11 -16.81
CA THR A 42 15.88 -6.89 -17.31
C THR A 42 15.80 -6.74 -18.83
N LEU A 43 16.21 -5.57 -19.33
CA LEU A 43 16.30 -5.28 -20.77
C LEU A 43 17.77 -5.01 -21.09
N GLY A 44 18.39 -5.90 -21.85
CA GLY A 44 19.83 -5.87 -22.10
C GLY A 44 20.63 -5.96 -20.80
N SER A 45 21.52 -5.00 -20.55
CA SER A 45 22.31 -4.91 -19.31
C SER A 45 21.61 -4.15 -18.17
N SER A 46 20.45 -3.53 -18.45
CA SER A 46 19.75 -2.67 -17.50
C SER A 46 18.60 -3.41 -16.82
N ARG A 47 18.48 -3.25 -15.50
CA ARG A 47 17.36 -3.78 -14.72
C ARG A 47 16.44 -2.66 -14.29
N TYR A 48 15.19 -2.73 -14.70
CA TYR A 48 14.12 -1.81 -14.35
C TYR A 48 13.26 -2.37 -13.23
N TYR A 49 12.85 -1.51 -12.30
CA TYR A 49 12.05 -1.88 -11.14
C TYR A 49 10.67 -1.24 -11.23
N TYR A 50 9.63 -2.06 -11.09
CA TYR A 50 8.25 -1.64 -11.23
C TYR A 50 7.49 -1.87 -9.94
N ASN A 51 6.66 -0.89 -9.60
CA ASN A 51 5.71 -1.07 -8.53
C ASN A 51 4.32 -0.57 -8.97
N ILE A 52 3.34 -1.45 -8.85
CA ILE A 52 1.94 -1.24 -9.17
C ILE A 52 1.23 -0.70 -7.94
N GLN A 53 0.68 0.50 -8.08
CA GLN A 53 -0.19 1.09 -7.07
C GLN A 53 -1.56 1.39 -7.65
N ILE A 54 -2.59 0.94 -6.93
CA ILE A 54 -3.98 1.27 -7.25
C ILE A 54 -4.45 2.42 -6.37
N VAL A 55 -4.92 3.50 -6.99
CA VAL A 55 -5.37 4.72 -6.33
C VAL A 55 -6.89 4.85 -6.45
N ALA A 56 -7.55 5.18 -5.34
CA ALA A 56 -8.97 5.51 -5.34
C ALA A 56 -9.16 7.00 -5.61
N ILE A 57 -9.82 7.34 -6.73
CA ILE A 57 -10.08 8.73 -7.15
C ILE A 57 -11.39 9.27 -6.56
N ASN A 58 -12.28 8.40 -6.06
CA ASN A 58 -13.62 8.78 -5.56
C ASN A 58 -13.68 9.38 -4.14
N LYS A 59 -12.55 9.79 -3.54
CA LYS A 59 -12.61 10.48 -2.25
C LYS A 59 -12.87 11.98 -2.49
N PRO A 60 -13.74 12.65 -1.71
CA PRO A 60 -13.86 14.11 -1.74
C PRO A 60 -12.56 14.83 -1.35
N SER A 61 -11.58 14.11 -0.79
CA SER A 61 -10.22 14.58 -0.53
C SER A 61 -9.30 14.57 -1.78
N ALA A 62 -9.73 13.98 -2.91
CA ALA A 62 -9.06 14.16 -4.19
C ALA A 62 -9.31 15.61 -4.62
N LYS A 63 -8.43 16.50 -4.18
CA LYS A 63 -8.45 17.92 -4.52
C LYS A 63 -8.15 18.06 -6.02
N GLY A 64 -9.17 17.93 -6.87
CA GLY A 64 -9.10 18.24 -8.31
C GLY A 64 -9.32 17.05 -9.26
N ASP A 65 -8.90 17.27 -10.52
CA ASP A 65 -9.05 16.34 -11.64
C ASP A 65 -8.44 14.95 -11.36
N ALA A 66 -9.04 13.91 -11.96
CA ALA A 66 -8.60 12.52 -11.79
C ALA A 66 -7.12 12.34 -12.15
N GLN A 67 -6.66 13.06 -13.18
CA GLN A 67 -5.29 12.96 -13.66
C GLN A 67 -4.27 13.62 -12.73
N SER A 68 -4.64 14.72 -12.05
CA SER A 68 -3.75 15.36 -11.08
C SER A 68 -3.49 14.45 -9.89
N THR A 69 -4.52 13.77 -9.39
CA THR A 69 -4.42 12.80 -8.28
C THR A 69 -3.49 11.63 -8.65
N LEU A 70 -3.60 11.11 -9.86
CA LEU A 70 -2.73 10.04 -10.36
C LEU A 70 -1.27 10.51 -10.51
N THR A 71 -1.07 11.75 -10.99
CA THR A 71 0.26 12.37 -11.13
C THR A 71 0.91 12.62 -9.78
N GLU A 72 0.16 13.08 -8.79
CA GLU A 72 0.64 13.26 -7.41
C GLU A 72 1.06 11.92 -6.81
N ALA A 73 0.25 10.87 -6.99
CA ALA A 73 0.58 9.52 -6.53
C ALA A 73 1.86 8.98 -7.19
N ALA A 74 2.04 9.20 -8.51
CA ALA A 74 3.26 8.82 -9.21
C ALA A 74 4.48 9.56 -8.66
N THR A 75 4.35 10.86 -8.42
CA THR A 75 5.43 11.70 -7.86
C THR A 75 5.78 11.27 -6.44
N ALA A 76 4.79 10.98 -5.60
CA ALA A 76 5.00 10.48 -4.23
C ALA A 76 5.72 9.13 -4.23
N LYS A 77 5.35 8.21 -5.14
CA LYS A 77 6.06 6.94 -5.36
C LYS A 77 7.49 7.17 -5.81
N ALA A 78 7.72 8.02 -6.82
CA ALA A 78 9.07 8.32 -7.30
C ALA A 78 9.96 8.89 -6.18
N ARG A 79 9.44 9.77 -5.32
CA ARG A 79 10.15 10.28 -4.14
C ARG A 79 10.48 9.19 -3.12
N LYS A 80 9.53 8.29 -2.85
CA LYS A 80 9.71 7.17 -1.91
C LYS A 80 10.80 6.20 -2.37
N TYR A 81 10.87 5.93 -3.66
CA TYR A 81 11.87 5.02 -4.26
C TYR A 81 13.02 5.78 -4.93
N SER A 82 13.33 6.99 -4.47
CA SER A 82 14.39 7.83 -5.05
C SER A 82 15.76 7.15 -5.06
N THR A 83 16.00 6.22 -4.13
CA THR A 83 17.23 5.39 -4.06
C THR A 83 17.41 4.45 -5.24
N LEU A 84 16.32 4.04 -5.91
CA LEU A 84 16.37 3.23 -7.13
C LEU A 84 16.62 4.10 -8.39
N GLY A 85 16.54 5.42 -8.24
CA GLY A 85 16.88 6.40 -9.27
C GLY A 85 16.10 6.23 -10.57
N GLU A 86 16.79 6.42 -11.69
CA GLU A 86 16.22 6.38 -13.03
C GLU A 86 15.70 5.00 -13.45
N PHE A 87 16.06 3.92 -12.76
CA PHE A 87 15.59 2.58 -13.10
C PHE A 87 14.22 2.25 -12.51
N PHE A 88 13.70 3.10 -11.62
CA PHE A 88 12.37 2.93 -11.05
C PHE A 88 11.29 3.52 -11.96
N ARG A 89 10.22 2.75 -12.14
CA ARG A 89 9.06 3.11 -12.95
C ARG A 89 7.79 2.80 -12.15
N PRO A 90 7.12 3.82 -11.55
CA PRO A 90 5.84 3.58 -10.89
C PRO A 90 4.77 3.28 -11.94
N ILE A 91 3.92 2.28 -11.65
CA ILE A 91 2.72 1.96 -12.44
C ILE A 91 1.51 2.37 -11.61
N ILE A 92 0.96 3.55 -11.91
CA ILE A 92 -0.17 4.10 -11.16
C ILE A 92 -1.47 3.92 -11.96
N ILE A 93 -2.42 3.20 -11.35
CA ILE A 93 -3.71 2.88 -11.95
C ILE A 93 -4.83 3.28 -10.98
N SER A 94 -5.93 3.82 -11.48
CA SER A 94 -7.12 4.06 -10.68
C SER A 94 -7.87 2.76 -10.44
N ALA A 95 -8.67 2.69 -9.38
CA ALA A 95 -9.55 1.54 -9.13
C ALA A 95 -10.51 1.25 -10.31
N ARG A 96 -10.81 2.26 -11.14
CA ARG A 96 -11.65 2.13 -12.35
C ARG A 96 -10.87 1.85 -13.63
N GLY A 97 -9.54 1.71 -13.56
CA GLY A 97 -8.69 1.36 -14.71
C GLY A 97 -8.11 2.56 -15.47
N LEU A 98 -8.27 3.79 -14.97
CA LEU A 98 -7.61 4.96 -15.54
C LEU A 98 -6.12 4.94 -15.18
N MET A 99 -5.23 5.13 -16.14
CA MET A 99 -3.79 5.16 -15.90
C MET A 99 -3.24 6.58 -15.94
N GLU A 100 -2.18 6.82 -15.17
CA GLU A 100 -1.37 8.03 -15.31
C GLU A 100 -0.68 8.07 -16.69
N LYS A 101 -0.40 9.26 -17.22
CA LYS A 101 0.12 9.44 -18.59
C LYS A 101 1.47 8.76 -18.81
N SER A 102 2.45 8.98 -17.92
CA SER A 102 3.77 8.35 -17.99
C SER A 102 3.70 6.83 -17.76
N THR A 103 2.76 6.38 -16.92
CA THR A 103 2.46 4.96 -16.68
C THR A 103 1.94 4.30 -17.96
N ALA A 104 0.97 4.91 -18.65
CA ALA A 104 0.42 4.36 -19.89
C ALA A 104 1.49 4.25 -20.99
N GLN A 105 2.39 5.23 -21.09
CA GLN A 105 3.51 5.17 -22.03
C GLN A 105 4.49 4.06 -21.66
N THR A 106 4.87 3.97 -20.38
CA THR A 106 5.78 2.93 -19.88
C THR A 106 5.22 1.53 -20.12
N TYR A 107 3.92 1.35 -19.87
CA TYR A 107 3.23 0.08 -20.07
C TYR A 107 3.20 -0.33 -21.54
N LYS A 108 2.94 0.61 -22.47
CA LYS A 108 3.04 0.32 -23.92
C LYS A 108 4.45 -0.10 -24.33
N THR A 109 5.47 0.59 -23.84
CA THR A 109 6.87 0.23 -24.13
C THR A 109 7.20 -1.14 -23.58
N LEU A 110 6.71 -1.46 -22.38
CA LEU A 110 6.92 -2.73 -21.72
C LEU A 110 6.20 -3.87 -22.46
N GLN A 111 4.94 -3.68 -22.89
CA GLN A 111 4.23 -4.65 -23.73
C GLN A 111 4.95 -4.93 -25.06
N LYS A 112 5.58 -3.91 -25.67
CA LYS A 112 6.38 -4.10 -26.90
C LYS A 112 7.69 -4.85 -26.67
N ALA A 113 8.28 -4.70 -25.49
CA ALA A 113 9.56 -5.30 -25.14
C ALA A 113 9.43 -6.72 -24.57
N LEU A 114 8.24 -7.07 -24.07
CA LEU A 114 7.96 -8.39 -23.50
C LEU A 114 7.51 -9.39 -24.56
N ASP A 115 7.89 -10.65 -24.34
CA ASP A 115 7.34 -11.79 -25.07
C ASP A 115 5.83 -11.95 -24.77
N PRO A 116 5.00 -12.49 -25.69
CA PRO A 116 3.55 -12.61 -25.50
C PRO A 116 3.15 -13.31 -24.19
N VAL A 117 3.94 -14.30 -23.74
CA VAL A 117 3.69 -14.99 -22.46
C VAL A 117 3.89 -14.04 -21.27
N ALA A 118 4.96 -13.24 -21.28
CA ALA A 118 5.26 -12.30 -20.21
C ALA A 118 4.28 -11.12 -20.20
N ALA A 119 3.82 -10.67 -21.36
CA ALA A 119 2.77 -9.66 -21.48
C ALA A 119 1.44 -10.16 -20.88
N ALA A 120 1.02 -11.39 -21.21
CA ALA A 120 -0.19 -11.99 -20.65
C ALA A 120 -0.12 -12.17 -19.12
N TRP A 121 1.06 -12.55 -18.60
CA TRP A 121 1.30 -12.63 -17.16
C TRP A 121 1.12 -11.26 -16.48
N LEU A 122 1.68 -10.20 -17.06
CA LEU A 122 1.56 -8.85 -16.52
C LEU A 122 0.11 -8.36 -16.53
N ASP A 123 -0.62 -8.59 -17.63
CA ASP A 123 -2.01 -8.18 -17.76
C ASP A 123 -2.87 -8.90 -16.71
N THR A 124 -2.59 -10.19 -16.48
CA THR A 124 -3.22 -10.99 -15.41
C THR A 124 -2.88 -10.44 -14.03
N LEU A 125 -1.62 -10.10 -13.77
CA LEU A 125 -1.18 -9.51 -12.50
C LEU A 125 -1.93 -8.21 -12.19
N ILE A 126 -2.04 -7.31 -13.18
CA ILE A 126 -2.77 -6.05 -13.06
C ILE A 126 -4.26 -6.31 -12.84
N GLY A 127 -4.86 -7.22 -13.61
CA GLY A 127 -6.27 -7.60 -13.50
C GLY A 127 -6.63 -8.14 -12.11
N VAL A 128 -5.83 -9.08 -11.59
CA VAL A 128 -6.01 -9.65 -10.24
C VAL A 128 -5.85 -8.56 -9.17
N THR A 129 -4.86 -7.68 -9.31
CA THR A 129 -4.60 -6.61 -8.35
C THR A 129 -5.76 -5.60 -8.32
N LEU A 130 -6.32 -5.27 -9.48
CA LEU A 130 -7.53 -4.45 -9.61
C LEU A 130 -8.75 -5.11 -8.97
N ALA A 131 -8.99 -6.39 -9.24
CA ALA A 131 -10.10 -7.14 -8.66
C ALA A 131 -10.03 -7.16 -7.13
N LYS A 132 -8.84 -7.45 -6.57
CA LYS A 132 -8.59 -7.41 -5.12
C LYS A 132 -8.88 -6.03 -4.53
N ASN A 133 -8.38 -4.96 -5.15
CA ASN A 133 -8.61 -3.61 -4.67
C ASN A 133 -10.09 -3.21 -4.71
N ARG A 134 -10.82 -3.62 -5.76
CA ARG A 134 -12.28 -3.40 -5.85
C ARG A 134 -13.04 -4.16 -4.78
N ALA A 135 -12.70 -5.43 -4.55
CA ALA A 135 -13.32 -6.24 -3.51
C ALA A 135 -13.08 -5.64 -2.11
N SER A 136 -11.84 -5.24 -1.80
CA SER A 136 -11.50 -4.55 -0.55
C SER A 136 -12.24 -3.22 -0.40
N SER A 137 -12.33 -2.43 -1.48
CA SER A 137 -13.08 -1.17 -1.48
C SER A 137 -14.58 -1.40 -1.23
N ALA A 138 -15.18 -2.39 -1.89
CA ALA A 138 -16.58 -2.77 -1.69
C ALA A 138 -16.84 -3.24 -0.26
N ALA A 139 -15.96 -4.08 0.28
CA ALA A 139 -16.05 -4.55 1.67
C ALA A 139 -15.93 -3.39 2.68
N SER A 140 -15.04 -2.43 2.43
CA SER A 140 -14.90 -1.23 3.27
C SER A 140 -16.15 -0.36 3.24
N ILE A 141 -16.78 -0.18 2.07
CA ILE A 141 -18.04 0.57 1.93
C ILE A 141 -19.18 -0.17 2.65
N ALA A 142 -19.24 -1.50 2.53
CA ALA A 142 -20.24 -2.32 3.20
C ALA A 142 -20.13 -2.22 4.74
N LYS A 143 -18.91 -2.22 5.28
CA LYS A 143 -18.65 -2.01 6.71
C LYS A 143 -18.95 -0.59 7.19
N ALA A 144 -18.82 0.40 6.33
CA ALA A 144 -19.07 1.81 6.66
C ALA A 144 -20.57 2.18 6.69
N LYS A 145 -21.46 1.34 6.15
CA LYS A 145 -22.90 1.51 6.37
C LYS A 145 -23.21 1.20 7.84
N PRO A 146 -23.80 2.14 8.62
CA PRO A 146 -24.37 1.74 9.90
C PRO A 146 -25.37 0.63 9.61
N SER A 147 -25.29 -0.48 10.35
CA SER A 147 -26.24 -1.57 10.16
C SER A 147 -27.64 -0.97 10.25
N GLN A 148 -28.48 -1.16 9.23
CA GLN A 148 -29.85 -0.63 9.26
C GLN A 148 -30.56 -1.11 10.53
N GLN A 149 -30.16 -2.25 11.06
CA GLN A 149 -30.56 -2.78 12.36
C GLN A 149 -30.22 -1.83 13.53
N ALA A 150 -29.01 -1.29 13.64
CA ALA A 150 -28.65 -0.33 14.69
C ALA A 150 -29.45 0.97 14.57
N THR A 151 -29.67 1.47 13.35
CA THR A 151 -30.50 2.65 13.10
C THR A 151 -31.96 2.40 13.47
N TRP A 152 -32.52 1.23 13.11
CA TRP A 152 -33.88 0.84 13.49
C TRP A 152 -34.04 0.60 14.99
N GLN A 153 -33.02 0.04 15.66
CA GLN A 153 -33.03 -0.14 17.11
C GLN A 153 -32.98 1.20 17.85
N ALA A 154 -32.13 2.13 17.38
CA ALA A 154 -32.06 3.48 17.93
C ALA A 154 -33.41 4.22 17.75
N THR A 155 -34.00 4.19 16.55
CA THR A 155 -35.31 4.81 16.28
C THR A 155 -36.42 4.19 17.15
N ARG A 156 -36.43 2.87 17.34
CA ARG A 156 -37.40 2.21 18.24
C ARG A 156 -37.22 2.62 19.70
N ALA A 157 -35.98 2.77 20.17
CA ALA A 157 -35.70 3.23 21.53
C ALA A 157 -36.22 4.67 21.76
N THR A 158 -36.01 5.56 20.79
CA THR A 158 -36.48 6.96 20.87
C THR A 158 -38.02 7.05 20.86
N LEU A 159 -38.68 6.23 20.05
CA LEU A 159 -40.15 6.17 20.01
C LEU A 159 -40.74 5.63 21.32
N ARG A 160 -40.12 4.61 21.93
CA ARG A 160 -40.52 4.07 23.24
C ARG A 160 -40.32 5.05 24.39
N ALA A 161 -39.28 5.89 24.34
CA ALA A 161 -39.04 6.93 25.33
C ALA A 161 -40.11 8.03 25.27
N ARG A 162 -40.63 8.33 24.07
CA ARG A 162 -41.70 9.31 23.85
C ARG A 162 -43.10 8.82 24.23
N SER A 163 -43.35 7.51 24.18
CA SER A 163 -44.66 6.93 24.49
C SER A 163 -44.88 6.67 25.99
N LYS A 164 -43.90 6.98 26.85
CA LYS A 164 -44.05 6.84 28.30
C LYS A 164 -44.74 8.10 28.83
N PRO A 165 -45.98 8.03 29.33
CA PRO A 165 -46.65 9.20 29.88
C PRO A 165 -45.83 9.74 31.06
N ARG A 166 -45.61 11.05 31.07
CA ARG A 166 -45.09 11.77 32.24
C ARG A 166 -46.21 11.75 33.29
N ASN A 167 -46.03 10.93 34.32
CA ASN A 167 -46.77 11.07 35.57
C ASN A 167 -46.43 12.40 36.24
#